data_AF-A0A9N8MGD9-F1
#
_entry.id   AF-A0A9N8MGD9-F1
#
_cell.length_a   1.000
_cell.length_b   1.000
_cell.length_c   1.000
_cell.angle_alpha   90.00
_cell.angle_beta   90.00
_cell.angle_gamma   90.00
#
_symmetry.space_group_name_H-M   'P 1'
#
loop_
_entity.id
_entity.type
_entity.pdbx_description
1 polymer ?
#
loop_
_entity_poly.entity_id
_entity_poly.type
_entity_poly.pdbx_seq_one_letter_code
_entity_poly.pdbx_strand_id
1 'polypeptide(L)'
;MNFPTLKENEFTVLMANGETGIVLDINFNVYQNNNENQHVYSIFDNIQEAREFINGISGEYDKIEFIIYNSKQEVVEFIKAKFSS
;
A
#
# COMPACT_ATOMS: atom_id res chain seq x y z
N MET A 1 6.42 -4.62 11.51
CA MET A 1 5.28 -4.29 10.63
C MET A 1 4.24 -5.37 10.80
N ASN A 2 3.08 -5.05 11.38
CA ASN A 2 2.02 -6.02 11.63
C ASN A 2 1.00 -5.96 10.50
N PHE A 3 0.69 -7.10 9.88
CA PHE A 3 -0.35 -7.18 8.87
C PHE A 3 -1.73 -7.01 9.54
N PRO A 4 -2.64 -6.19 8.99
CA PRO A 4 -3.93 -5.93 9.60
C PRO A 4 -4.82 -7.18 9.54
N THR A 5 -5.71 -7.35 10.53
CA THR A 5 -6.79 -8.33 10.42
C THR A 5 -7.87 -7.78 9.48
N LEU A 6 -8.17 -8.49 8.40
CA LEU A 6 -9.15 -8.10 7.38
C LEU A 6 -10.35 -9.05 7.40
N LYS A 7 -11.54 -8.53 7.10
CA LYS A 7 -12.71 -9.33 6.72
C LYS A 7 -12.51 -9.93 5.33
N GLU A 8 -13.29 -10.95 4.99
CA GLU A 8 -13.15 -11.69 3.72
C GLU A 8 -13.15 -10.79 2.47
N ASN A 9 -14.00 -9.76 2.46
CA ASN A 9 -14.14 -8.81 1.35
C ASN A 9 -13.24 -7.57 1.46
N GLU A 10 -12.53 -7.40 2.58
CA GLU A 10 -11.64 -6.26 2.76
C GLU A 10 -10.29 -6.51 2.09
N PHE A 11 -9.70 -5.42 1.62
CA PHE A 11 -8.40 -5.40 0.99
C PHE A 11 -7.53 -4.36 1.69
N THR A 12 -6.22 -4.58 1.69
CA THR A 12 -5.27 -3.59 2.19
C THR A 12 -4.28 -3.21 1.11
N VAL A 13 -3.92 -1.93 1.07
CA VAL A 13 -2.87 -1.39 0.22
C VAL A 13 -1.62 -1.13 1.07
N LEU A 14 -0.47 -1.59 0.57
CA LEU A 14 0.85 -1.24 1.04
C LEU A 14 1.52 -0.34 -0.01
N MET A 15 2.22 0.69 0.45
CA MET A 15 2.99 1.59 -0.42
C MET A 15 4.49 1.36 -0.22
N ALA A 16 5.24 1.40 -1.32
CA ALA A 16 6.69 1.41 -1.30
C ALA A 16 7.24 2.40 -2.32
N ASN A 17 8.45 2.90 -2.07
CA ASN A 17 9.20 3.64 -3.07
C ASN A 17 9.75 2.65 -4.12
N GLY A 18 9.30 2.76 -5.36
CA GLY A 18 9.62 1.83 -6.44
C GLY A 18 11.07 1.88 -6.95
N GLU A 19 11.89 2.83 -6.50
CA GLU A 19 13.34 2.85 -6.78
C GLU A 19 14.15 2.11 -5.72
N THR A 20 13.66 2.08 -4.47
CA THR A 20 14.43 1.61 -3.31
C THR A 20 13.82 0.38 -2.64
N GLY A 21 12.55 0.06 -2.93
CA GLY A 21 11.78 -0.97 -2.22
C GLY A 21 11.44 -0.60 -0.77
N ILE A 22 11.73 0.64 -0.34
CA ILE A 22 11.48 1.07 1.03
C ILE A 22 9.98 1.27 1.23
N VAL A 23 9.42 0.61 2.24
CA VAL A 23 8.01 0.74 2.64
C VAL A 23 7.75 2.15 3.17
N LEU A 24 6.60 2.69 2.77
CA LEU A 24 6.10 3.98 3.22
C LEU A 24 4.89 3.79 4.13
N ASP A 25 4.70 4.73 5.05
CA ASP A 25 3.49 4.84 5.85
C ASP A 25 2.35 5.51 5.07
N ILE A 26 1.14 5.52 5.64
CA ILE A 26 -0.05 6.14 5.02
C ILE A 26 0.09 7.64 4.76
N ASN A 27 1.11 8.29 5.34
CA ASN A 27 1.44 9.69 5.16
C ASN A 27 2.68 9.89 4.26
N PHE A 28 3.09 8.85 3.52
CA PHE A 28 4.23 8.85 2.59
C PHE A 28 5.61 8.99 3.24
N ASN A 29 5.74 8.81 4.55
CA ASN A 29 7.04 8.81 5.21
C ASN A 29 7.65 7.41 5.20
N VAL A 30 8.98 7.33 5.24
CA VAL A 30 9.69 6.05 5.38
C VAL A 30 9.24 5.32 6.64
N TYR A 31 8.89 4.04 6.51
CA TYR A 31 8.56 3.19 7.64
C TYR A 31 9.78 2.95 8.54
N GLN A 32 9.59 3.11 9.84
CA GLN A 32 10.58 2.89 10.88
C GLN A 32 10.05 1.85 11.87
N ASN A 33 10.79 0.75 12.02
CA ASN A 33 10.32 -0.39 12.80
C ASN A 33 10.20 -0.13 14.32
N ASN A 34 10.72 0.99 14.81
CA ASN A 34 10.66 1.42 16.21
C ASN A 34 9.50 2.39 16.51
N ASN A 35 8.69 2.76 15.52
CA ASN A 35 7.53 3.64 15.72
C ASN A 35 6.22 2.84 15.67
N GLU A 36 5.72 2.47 16.85
CA GLU A 36 4.50 1.66 16.98
C GLU A 36 3.23 2.36 16.47
N ASN A 37 3.25 3.70 16.37
CA ASN A 37 2.12 4.50 15.89
C ASN A 37 2.14 4.70 14.37
N GLN A 38 3.11 4.12 13.66
CA GLN A 38 3.22 4.28 12.22
C GLN A 38 2.40 3.22 11.49
N HIS A 39 1.32 3.67 10.84
CA HIS A 39 0.44 2.82 10.05
C HIS A 39 0.92 2.77 8.60
N VAL A 40 1.13 1.57 8.08
CA VAL A 40 1.63 1.33 6.70
C VAL A 40 0.56 0.80 5.74
N TYR A 41 -0.57 0.38 6.29
CA TYR A 41 -1.63 -0.31 5.58
C TYR A 41 -2.88 0.57 5.55
N SER A 42 -3.36 0.85 4.34
CA SER A 42 -4.69 1.45 4.13
C SER A 42 -5.70 0.34 3.83
N ILE A 43 -6.79 0.26 4.60
CA ILE A 43 -7.80 -0.81 4.50
C ILE A 43 -9.03 -0.28 3.77
N PHE A 44 -9.60 -1.10 2.88
CA PHE A 44 -10.76 -0.76 2.04
C PHE A 44 -11.79 -1.90 2.08
N ASP A 45 -13.08 -1.55 1.97
CA ASP A 45 -14.19 -2.51 2.07
C ASP A 45 -14.31 -3.41 0.83
N ASN A 46 -13.67 -3.02 -0.27
CA ASN A 46 -13.60 -3.77 -1.52
C ASN A 46 -12.40 -3.34 -2.38
N ILE A 47 -12.09 -4.13 -3.41
CA ILE A 47 -10.95 -3.88 -4.31
C ILE A 47 -11.13 -2.63 -5.19
N GLN A 48 -12.38 -2.23 -5.47
CA GLN A 48 -12.66 -1.07 -6.32
C GLN A 48 -12.24 0.23 -5.61
N GLU A 49 -12.58 0.35 -4.33
CA GLU A 49 -12.14 1.47 -3.48
C GLU A 49 -10.61 1.55 -3.36
N ALA A 50 -9.94 0.41 -3.20
CA ALA A 50 -8.47 0.35 -3.17
C ALA A 50 -7.85 0.88 -4.48
N ARG A 51 -8.43 0.53 -5.63
CA ARG A 51 -7.96 1.02 -6.94
C ARG A 51 -8.23 2.50 -7.13
N GLU A 52 -9.39 3.00 -6.69
CA GLU A 52 -9.72 4.43 -6.75
C GLU A 52 -8.75 5.26 -5.90
N PHE A 53 -8.43 4.79 -4.70
CA PHE A 53 -7.38 5.38 -3.85
C PHE A 53 -6.03 5.44 -4.56
N ILE A 54 -5.57 4.32 -5.16
CA ILE A 54 -4.28 4.27 -5.88
C ILE A 54 -4.28 5.19 -7.10
N ASN A 55 -5.39 5.24 -7.86
CA ASN A 55 -5.51 6.15 -9.00
C ASN A 55 -5.39 7.62 -8.59
N GLY A 56 -5.93 7.98 -7.43
CA GLY A 56 -5.78 9.33 -6.85
C GLY A 56 -4.32 9.66 -6.52
N ILE A 57 -3.58 8.73 -5.92
CA ILE A 57 -2.18 8.95 -5.51
C ILE A 57 -1.21 8.89 -6.69
N SER A 58 -1.40 7.92 -7.59
CA SER A 58 -0.49 7.69 -8.72
C SER A 58 -0.51 8.83 -9.74
N GLY A 59 -1.48 9.75 -9.68
CA GLY A 59 -1.47 11.00 -10.42
C GLY A 59 -0.45 12.03 -9.91
N GLU A 60 -0.10 11.97 -8.62
CA GLU A 60 0.78 12.93 -7.94
C GLU A 60 2.16 12.34 -7.59
N TYR A 61 2.24 11.03 -7.38
CA TYR A 61 3.44 10.35 -6.88
C TYR A 61 3.92 9.24 -7.82
N ASP A 62 4.69 9.62 -8.84
CA ASP A 62 5.07 8.69 -9.92
C ASP A 62 6.12 7.62 -9.54
N LYS A 63 6.74 7.77 -8.35
CA LYS A 63 7.78 6.86 -7.82
C LYS A 63 7.23 5.84 -6.82
N ILE A 64 5.94 5.86 -6.52
CA ILE A 64 5.35 4.94 -5.56
C ILE A 64 4.79 3.73 -6.29
N GLU A 65 5.09 2.56 -5.77
CA GLU A 65 4.45 1.31 -6.13
C GLU A 65 3.50 0.86 -5.03
N PHE A 66 2.47 0.12 -5.44
CA PHE A 66 1.38 -0.28 -4.57
C PHE A 66 1.20 -1.80 -4.65
N ILE A 67 0.99 -2.41 -3.49
CA ILE A 67 0.68 -3.83 -3.38
C ILE A 67 -0.67 -3.96 -2.69
N ILE A 68 -1.61 -4.65 -3.33
CA ILE A 68 -2.92 -4.96 -2.76
C ILE A 68 -2.90 -6.39 -2.23
N TYR A 69 -3.25 -6.56 -0.96
CA TYR A 69 -3.43 -7.86 -0.33
C TYR A 69 -4.90 -8.11 0.01
N ASN A 70 -5.33 -9.37 -0.06
CA ASN A 70 -6.60 -9.82 0.49
C ASN A 70 -6.46 -10.25 1.97
N SER A 71 -7.58 -10.67 2.56
CA SER A 71 -7.66 -11.23 3.92
C SER A 71 -6.81 -12.47 4.20
N LYS A 72 -6.35 -13.17 3.17
CA LYS A 72 -5.44 -14.32 3.27
C LYS A 72 -3.96 -13.92 3.15
N GLN A 73 -3.66 -12.62 3.10
CA GLN A 73 -2.33 -12.06 2.85
C GLN A 73 -1.77 -12.42 1.47
N GLU A 74 -2.63 -12.80 0.52
CA GLU A 74 -2.24 -13.06 -0.85
C GLU A 74 -2.18 -11.75 -1.62
N VAL A 75 -1.15 -11.57 -2.45
CA VAL A 75 -1.07 -10.43 -3.37
C VAL A 75 -2.12 -10.61 -4.45
N VAL A 76 -3.09 -9.70 -4.47
CA VAL A 76 -4.16 -9.67 -5.48
C VAL A 76 -3.73 -8.84 -6.67
N GLU A 77 -3.01 -7.75 -6.42
CA GLU A 77 -2.56 -6.84 -7.46
C GLU A 77 -1.25 -6.16 -7.05
N PHE A 78 -0.35 -6.01 -8.02
CA PHE A 78 0.87 -5.23 -7.90
C PHE A 78 0.87 -4.15 -8.96
N ILE A 79 0.96 -2.89 -8.54
CA ILE A 79 0.93 -1.73 -9.40
C ILE A 79 2.29 -1.06 -9.29
N LYS A 80 3.10 -1.20 -10.35
CA LYS A 80 4.44 -0.65 -10.41
C LYS A 80 4.39 0.88 -10.49
N ALA A 81 5.39 1.52 -9.87
CA ALA A 81 5.66 2.94 -10.08
C ALA A 81 5.83 3.24 -11.57
N LYS A 82 5.35 4.41 -12.02
CA LYS A 82 5.48 4.84 -13.43
C LYS A 82 6.94 5.03 -13.83
N PHE A 83 7.75 5.53 -12.90
CA PHE A 83 9.21 5.63 -13.06
C PHE A 83 9.90 4.78 -12.00
N SER A 84 10.10 3.51 -12.33
CA SER A 84 11.05 2.62 -11.67
C SER A 84 12.26 2.46 -12.59
N SER A 85 13.47 2.75 -12.12
CA SER A 85 14.70 2.59 -12.91
C SER A 85 15.03 1.13 -13.21
#